data_AF-A0A3B6IYI1-F1
#
_entry.id   AF-A0A3B6IYI1-F1
#
_cell.length_a   1.000
_cell.length_b   1.000
_cell.length_c   1.000
_cell.angle_alpha   90.00
_cell.angle_beta   90.00
_cell.angle_gamma   90.00
#
_symmetry.space_group_name_H-M   'P 1'
#
loop_
_entity.id
_entity.type
_entity.pdbx_description
1 polymer ?
#
loop_
_entity_poly.entity_id
_entity_poly.type
_entity_poly.pdbx_seq_one_letter_code
_entity_poly.pdbx_strand_id
1 'polypeptide(L)'
;MQRRSPAAASASASPGAVAAAAAAMAPGVGGVEPAVALDQVPRWSDPDQRFHSPSSPTAAGSGAPASSFLSFADPLDAAAGGGGHGACRFPVDPEVNSRIYLWRGHPWNLEVDAVVNSTNESLDEAHSSPGLHAAAGPELAEECATLGGCRTGMAKMTNAYDLPARKVIHTVGPKYAVKYHTAAESALSHCYRSCLELLVENGLESIAMGCIYTEAKNYPREPAAHVAIRTVRRFLEKQKDKITAVVFCTISSTDTEIYKRLLPLYFPRDKQEEEMASLKLPADVGDENGEPIIDERKIRIKTLPAEAANSKYAVPVPADIPLSGSGLTRRRNSKLDSYLDPSFMSIIKDPDLRRKEQWEKSAQAKKGFNFAKLLGFGDLGGPALSAAEEYSLHQRYLAKANSLNLSEIAEMKIIYRGGVDSEGRPIMVVVGAHFLLRCLDLERFILYVVKAGKETASLSEP
;
A
#
# COMPACT_ATOMS: atom_id res chain seq x y z
N MET A 1 75.85 19.71 -37.93
CA MET A 1 76.71 18.61 -37.44
C MET A 1 75.83 17.50 -36.89
N GLN A 2 75.93 16.31 -37.50
CA GLN A 2 75.74 14.94 -36.96
C GLN A 2 74.54 14.67 -36.02
N ARG A 3 73.51 13.97 -36.50
CA ARG A 3 73.32 12.49 -36.50
C ARG A 3 73.03 11.90 -35.10
N ARG A 4 71.83 11.33 -34.91
CA ARG A 4 71.58 9.87 -34.75
C ARG A 4 70.14 9.58 -34.29
N SER A 5 69.34 8.94 -35.14
CA SER A 5 68.43 7.87 -34.71
C SER A 5 69.26 6.61 -34.42
N PRO A 6 68.78 5.63 -33.63
CA PRO A 6 68.03 4.54 -34.27
C PRO A 6 66.98 3.81 -33.39
N ALA A 7 66.20 3.01 -34.13
CA ALA A 7 65.69 1.68 -33.79
C ALA A 7 64.36 1.52 -33.02
N ALA A 8 63.48 0.83 -33.74
CA ALA A 8 62.19 0.30 -33.35
C ALA A 8 62.30 -0.93 -32.43
N ALA A 9 61.25 -1.16 -31.64
CA ALA A 9 60.84 -2.49 -31.23
C ALA A 9 59.32 -2.60 -31.39
N SER A 10 58.92 -3.39 -32.37
CA SER A 10 57.56 -3.87 -32.60
C SER A 10 57.28 -5.06 -31.69
N ALA A 11 56.16 -5.06 -30.96
CA ALA A 11 55.54 -6.27 -30.47
C ALA A 11 54.02 -6.17 -30.67
N SER A 12 53.54 -7.00 -31.59
CA SER A 12 52.14 -7.24 -31.91
C SER A 12 51.51 -8.21 -30.91
N ALA A 13 50.35 -7.86 -30.35
CA ALA A 13 49.33 -8.82 -29.91
C ALA A 13 47.96 -8.12 -29.80
N SER A 14 47.06 -8.45 -30.72
CA SER A 14 45.60 -8.27 -30.64
C SER A 14 44.95 -9.59 -30.17
N PRO A 15 43.62 -9.68 -29.98
CA PRO A 15 42.68 -8.81 -29.27
C PRO A 15 41.95 -9.62 -28.15
N GLY A 16 41.36 -8.98 -27.14
CA GLY A 16 40.54 -9.75 -26.19
C GLY A 16 39.91 -8.98 -25.04
N ALA A 17 38.61 -9.20 -24.88
CA ALA A 17 37.78 -8.97 -23.71
C ALA A 17 37.38 -7.51 -23.39
N VAL A 18 36.20 -7.15 -23.89
CA VAL A 18 35.33 -6.13 -23.30
C VAL A 18 34.91 -6.63 -21.93
N ALA A 19 35.57 -6.16 -20.88
CA ALA A 19 35.17 -6.38 -19.50
C ALA A 19 34.37 -5.16 -19.01
N ALA A 20 33.10 -5.40 -18.72
CA ALA A 20 32.21 -4.45 -18.03
C ALA A 20 32.81 -4.10 -16.65
N ALA A 21 33.35 -2.89 -16.53
CA ALA A 21 33.78 -2.36 -15.25
C ALA A 21 32.60 -1.58 -14.62
N ALA A 22 31.92 -2.24 -13.70
CA ALA A 22 31.10 -1.57 -12.69
C ALA A 22 32.02 -0.73 -11.80
N ALA A 23 32.09 0.58 -12.06
CA ALA A 23 32.81 1.51 -11.22
C ALA A 23 31.91 1.92 -10.05
N ALA A 24 32.18 1.35 -8.88
CA ALA A 24 31.74 1.91 -7.60
C ALA A 24 32.45 3.26 -7.40
N MET A 25 31.70 4.37 -7.44
CA MET A 25 32.24 5.70 -7.11
C MET A 25 32.00 6.03 -5.64
N ALA A 26 33.09 6.28 -4.94
CA ALA A 26 33.14 6.94 -3.64
C ALA A 26 32.72 8.42 -3.76
N PRO A 27 32.25 9.07 -2.68
CA PRO A 27 31.70 10.42 -2.77
C PRO A 27 32.83 11.45 -2.83
N GLY A 28 32.84 12.24 -3.89
CA GLY A 28 33.80 13.34 -4.05
C GLY A 28 33.29 14.39 -5.05
N VAL A 29 33.02 15.59 -4.52
CA VAL A 29 33.06 16.90 -5.20
C VAL A 29 32.07 17.14 -6.35
N GLY A 30 30.93 17.74 -6.02
CA GLY A 30 30.32 18.88 -6.75
C GLY A 30 30.21 18.83 -8.27
N GLY A 31 29.89 17.68 -8.86
CA GLY A 31 29.48 17.59 -10.27
C GLY A 31 27.97 17.57 -10.39
N VAL A 32 27.39 18.53 -11.11
CA VAL A 32 25.99 18.45 -11.55
C VAL A 32 25.88 17.22 -12.46
N GLU A 33 25.06 16.23 -12.08
CA GLU A 33 24.83 15.08 -12.96
C GLU A 33 24.20 15.57 -14.28
N PRO A 34 24.62 15.01 -15.43
CA PRO A 34 24.13 15.47 -16.73
C PRO A 34 22.63 15.23 -16.86
N ALA A 35 21.95 16.15 -17.55
CA ALA A 35 20.55 15.99 -17.90
C ALA A 35 20.34 14.74 -18.76
N VAL A 36 19.25 14.02 -18.48
CA VAL A 36 18.86 12.78 -19.15
C VAL A 36 17.59 13.06 -19.94
N ALA A 37 17.67 12.93 -21.27
CA ALA A 37 16.51 13.07 -22.13
C ALA A 37 15.59 11.85 -22.01
N LEU A 38 14.28 12.06 -22.19
CA LEU A 38 13.26 11.03 -21.98
C LEU A 38 13.41 9.83 -22.95
N ASP A 39 14.03 10.02 -24.11
CA ASP A 39 14.33 8.97 -25.09
C ASP A 39 15.41 7.98 -24.62
N GLN A 40 16.25 8.39 -23.67
CA GLN A 40 17.26 7.53 -23.03
C GLN A 40 16.66 6.64 -21.93
N VAL A 41 15.41 6.89 -21.54
CA VAL A 41 14.72 6.14 -20.49
C VAL A 41 13.87 5.03 -21.13
N PRO A 42 14.03 3.76 -20.73
CA PRO A 42 13.27 2.67 -21.31
C PRO A 42 11.79 2.78 -20.94
N ARG A 43 10.90 2.59 -21.93
CA ARG A 43 9.46 2.53 -21.70
C ARG A 43 9.10 1.23 -21.03
N TRP A 44 8.00 1.23 -20.28
CA TRP A 44 7.45 0.02 -19.67
C TRP A 44 7.03 -1.02 -20.71
N SER A 45 6.55 -0.57 -21.87
CA SER A 45 6.17 -1.42 -22.99
C SER A 45 7.34 -2.10 -23.70
N ASP A 46 8.59 -1.69 -23.42
CA ASP A 46 9.74 -2.20 -24.16
C ASP A 46 10.06 -3.65 -23.76
N PRO A 47 10.39 -4.52 -24.74
CA PRO A 47 10.56 -5.96 -24.52
C PRO A 47 11.72 -6.30 -23.59
N ASP A 48 12.75 -5.45 -23.50
CA ASP A 48 13.91 -5.64 -22.63
C ASP A 48 13.56 -5.52 -21.13
N GLN A 49 12.37 -5.02 -20.79
CA GLN A 49 11.84 -5.03 -19.42
C GLN A 49 11.09 -6.33 -19.06
N ARG A 50 11.03 -7.33 -19.96
CA ARG A 50 10.40 -8.63 -19.65
C ARG A 50 11.32 -9.46 -18.77
N PHE A 51 10.81 -9.90 -17.62
CA PHE A 51 11.53 -10.84 -16.77
C PHE A 51 11.28 -12.27 -17.24
N HIS A 52 12.36 -12.95 -17.61
CA HIS A 52 12.41 -14.39 -17.53
C HIS A 52 12.40 -14.78 -16.04
N SER A 53 11.39 -15.55 -15.63
CA SER A 53 11.43 -16.25 -14.35
C SER A 53 12.73 -17.07 -14.28
N PRO A 54 13.44 -17.13 -13.14
CA PRO A 54 14.60 -17.99 -13.03
C PRO A 54 14.15 -19.45 -13.14
N SER A 55 14.29 -20.02 -14.33
CA SER A 55 14.30 -21.45 -14.54
C SER A 55 15.56 -22.01 -13.88
N SER A 56 15.36 -23.08 -13.12
CA SER A 56 16.37 -23.94 -12.52
C SER A 56 17.53 -24.28 -13.47
N PRO A 57 18.75 -24.53 -12.97
CA PRO A 57 19.93 -24.66 -13.82
C PRO A 57 19.85 -25.91 -14.71
N THR A 58 20.28 -25.70 -15.96
CA THR A 58 20.36 -26.66 -17.06
C THR A 58 21.37 -27.78 -16.81
N ALA A 59 21.05 -29.00 -17.25
CA ALA A 59 22.04 -29.94 -17.79
C ALA A 59 21.41 -30.80 -18.90
N ALA A 60 22.18 -30.97 -19.97
CA ALA A 60 21.81 -31.47 -21.28
C ALA A 60 21.67 -33.00 -21.38
N GLY A 61 20.97 -33.48 -22.42
CA GLY A 61 21.32 -34.76 -23.08
C GLY A 61 20.19 -35.65 -23.57
N SER A 62 20.00 -35.68 -24.90
CA SER A 62 19.59 -36.83 -25.75
C SER A 62 18.11 -37.28 -25.86
N GLY A 63 17.67 -37.43 -27.12
CA GLY A 63 16.84 -38.56 -27.61
C GLY A 63 15.30 -38.43 -27.56
N ALA A 64 14.69 -38.31 -28.75
CA ALA A 64 13.25 -38.35 -29.12
C ALA A 64 12.36 -39.48 -28.50
N PRO A 65 11.04 -39.60 -28.81
CA PRO A 65 9.97 -38.61 -29.09
C PRO A 65 8.69 -38.82 -28.21
N ALA A 66 7.75 -37.85 -28.31
CA ALA A 66 6.30 -37.90 -28.03
C ALA A 66 5.73 -38.89 -26.97
N SER A 67 5.17 -38.35 -25.87
CA SER A 67 3.80 -38.69 -25.42
C SER A 67 3.27 -37.72 -24.35
N SER A 68 2.14 -37.09 -24.69
CA SER A 68 0.97 -36.78 -23.83
C SER A 68 1.17 -36.55 -22.32
N PHE A 69 0.96 -35.29 -21.89
CA PHE A 69 0.28 -35.01 -20.62
C PHE A 69 -1.04 -34.26 -20.91
N LEU A 70 -2.03 -35.10 -21.20
CA LEU A 70 -3.46 -34.98 -20.91
C LEU A 70 -3.98 -33.57 -20.57
N SER A 71 -4.56 -32.95 -21.59
CA SER A 71 -5.77 -32.14 -21.43
C SER A 71 -6.85 -33.05 -20.85
N PHE A 72 -7.22 -32.84 -19.58
CA PHE A 72 -8.47 -33.35 -19.05
C PHE A 72 -9.49 -32.21 -19.17
N ALA A 73 -10.32 -32.29 -20.20
CA ALA A 73 -11.56 -31.53 -20.24
C ALA A 73 -12.47 -32.10 -19.15
N ASP A 74 -12.91 -31.27 -18.22
CA ASP A 74 -13.89 -31.63 -17.20
C ASP A 74 -15.30 -31.68 -17.85
N PRO A 75 -15.99 -32.84 -17.89
CA PRO A 75 -17.28 -32.97 -18.56
C PRO A 75 -18.47 -32.58 -17.66
N LEU A 76 -18.31 -31.56 -16.81
CA LEU A 76 -19.39 -30.97 -16.00
C LEU A 76 -19.77 -29.54 -16.39
N ASP A 77 -19.22 -28.99 -17.48
CA ASP A 77 -19.58 -27.66 -17.99
C ASP A 77 -20.87 -27.65 -18.85
N ALA A 78 -21.71 -28.67 -18.71
CA ALA A 78 -23.05 -28.70 -19.29
C ALA A 78 -24.09 -28.56 -18.17
N ALA A 79 -24.61 -27.34 -18.05
CA ALA A 79 -25.78 -26.92 -17.26
C ALA A 79 -25.52 -26.47 -15.81
N ALA A 80 -25.05 -25.23 -15.65
CA ALA A 80 -25.50 -24.33 -14.59
C ALA A 80 -25.41 -22.87 -15.07
N GLY A 81 -26.54 -22.18 -15.07
CA GLY A 81 -26.70 -20.86 -15.67
C GLY A 81 -25.98 -19.72 -14.93
N GLY A 82 -25.56 -18.73 -15.72
CA GLY A 82 -25.55 -17.30 -15.37
C GLY A 82 -24.79 -16.88 -14.11
N GLY A 83 -23.47 -16.69 -14.21
CA GLY A 83 -22.67 -15.92 -13.26
C GLY A 83 -21.52 -15.24 -13.98
N GLY A 84 -21.52 -13.90 -14.01
CA GLY A 84 -20.60 -13.09 -14.82
C GLY A 84 -19.13 -13.40 -14.54
N HIS A 85 -18.38 -13.71 -15.59
CA HIS A 85 -16.92 -13.67 -15.55
C HIS A 85 -16.51 -12.25 -15.15
N GLY A 86 -15.92 -12.11 -13.95
CA GLY A 86 -15.41 -10.82 -13.48
C GLY A 86 -14.35 -10.33 -14.46
N ALA A 87 -14.64 -9.26 -15.20
CA ALA A 87 -13.69 -8.63 -16.10
C ALA A 87 -12.40 -8.27 -15.33
N CYS A 88 -11.24 -8.47 -15.95
CA CYS A 88 -9.97 -8.01 -15.37
C CYS A 88 -10.07 -6.52 -15.02
N ARG A 89 -9.69 -6.15 -13.80
CA ARG A 89 -9.84 -4.77 -13.31
C ARG A 89 -8.93 -3.76 -13.99
N PHE A 90 -7.80 -4.24 -14.51
CA PHE A 90 -6.82 -3.47 -15.26
C PHE A 90 -6.46 -4.28 -16.51
N PRO A 91 -7.26 -4.18 -17.59
CA PRO A 91 -6.98 -4.91 -18.83
C PRO A 91 -5.69 -4.40 -19.48
N VAL A 92 -5.12 -5.21 -20.38
CA VAL A 92 -4.02 -4.77 -21.24
C VAL A 92 -4.47 -3.59 -22.09
N ASP A 93 -3.75 -2.47 -21.96
CA ASP A 93 -3.95 -1.26 -22.77
C ASP A 93 -2.57 -0.80 -23.30
N PRO A 94 -2.25 -1.08 -24.58
CA PRO A 94 -0.98 -0.70 -25.18
C PRO A 94 -0.73 0.81 -25.17
N GLU A 95 -1.78 1.61 -25.30
CA GLU A 95 -1.67 3.06 -25.35
C GLU A 95 -1.27 3.61 -23.98
N VAL A 96 -1.97 3.18 -22.92
CA VAL A 96 -1.63 3.54 -21.53
C VAL A 96 -0.24 3.01 -21.16
N ASN A 97 0.10 1.78 -21.53
CA ASN A 97 1.41 1.19 -21.24
C ASN A 97 2.56 1.97 -21.91
N SER A 98 2.35 2.53 -23.10
CA SER A 98 3.36 3.31 -23.82
C SER A 98 3.70 4.65 -23.15
N ARG A 99 2.87 5.11 -22.21
CA ARG A 99 3.08 6.34 -21.43
C ARG A 99 3.91 6.15 -20.17
N ILE A 100 4.13 4.90 -19.74
CA ILE A 100 4.80 4.62 -18.47
C ILE A 100 6.28 4.35 -18.68
N TYR A 101 7.08 4.94 -17.79
CA TYR A 101 8.52 4.73 -17.72
C TYR A 101 8.90 4.38 -16.27
N LEU A 102 9.89 3.51 -16.11
CA LEU A 102 10.51 3.21 -14.81
C LEU A 102 11.99 3.53 -14.92
N TRP A 103 12.46 4.46 -14.11
CA TRP A 103 13.84 4.92 -14.15
C TRP A 103 14.44 4.98 -12.76
N ARG A 104 15.71 4.58 -12.64
CA ARG A 104 16.44 4.67 -11.38
C ARG A 104 17.33 5.91 -11.42
N GLY A 105 16.93 6.96 -10.71
CA GLY A 105 17.61 8.24 -10.68
C GLY A 105 16.79 9.35 -10.04
N HIS A 106 17.36 10.55 -9.97
CA HIS A 106 16.72 11.73 -9.40
C HIS A 106 15.79 12.40 -10.42
N PRO A 107 14.49 12.61 -10.11
CA PRO A 107 13.52 13.15 -11.06
C PRO A 107 13.98 14.44 -11.76
N TRP A 108 14.69 15.31 -11.05
CA TRP A 108 15.14 16.62 -11.54
C TRP A 108 16.28 16.57 -12.55
N ASN A 109 16.89 15.41 -12.80
CA ASN A 109 17.85 15.24 -13.88
C ASN A 109 17.16 14.96 -15.23
N LEU A 110 15.83 14.72 -15.25
CA LEU A 110 15.10 14.39 -16.48
C LEU A 110 14.63 15.63 -17.22
N GLU A 111 14.82 15.64 -18.54
CA GLU A 111 14.21 16.62 -19.44
C GLU A 111 12.73 16.28 -19.68
N VAL A 112 11.87 16.78 -18.81
CA VAL A 112 10.40 16.61 -18.83
C VAL A 112 9.70 17.93 -18.53
N ASP A 113 8.41 18.05 -18.79
CA ASP A 113 7.68 19.28 -18.52
C ASP A 113 7.60 19.61 -17.03
N ALA A 114 7.36 18.59 -16.19
CA ALA A 114 7.26 18.78 -14.74
C ALA A 114 8.00 17.70 -13.93
N VAL A 115 8.65 18.11 -12.86
CA VAL A 115 9.24 17.20 -11.86
C VAL A 115 8.52 17.35 -10.54
N VAL A 116 8.26 16.23 -9.86
CA VAL A 116 7.55 16.26 -8.56
C VAL A 116 8.53 16.30 -7.40
N ASN A 117 8.38 17.31 -6.55
CA ASN A 117 9.04 17.42 -5.27
C ASN A 117 8.11 16.93 -4.14
N SER A 118 8.54 15.92 -3.38
CA SER A 118 7.88 15.56 -2.12
C SER A 118 8.49 16.36 -0.98
N THR A 119 7.67 17.16 -0.31
CA THR A 119 8.09 18.05 0.77
C THR A 119 7.10 18.01 1.95
N ASN A 120 7.12 19.03 2.80
CA ASN A 120 6.26 19.26 3.95
C ASN A 120 5.32 20.46 3.73
N GLU A 121 4.52 20.77 4.74
CA GLU A 121 3.50 21.82 4.65
C GLU A 121 4.07 23.25 4.51
N SER A 122 5.31 23.48 4.92
CA SER A 122 6.01 24.77 4.75
C SER A 122 6.68 24.93 3.38
N LEU A 123 6.75 23.88 2.56
CA LEU A 123 7.46 23.87 1.27
C LEU A 123 8.94 24.25 1.40
N ASP A 124 9.56 23.88 2.51
CA ASP A 124 10.95 24.24 2.76
C ASP A 124 11.96 23.31 2.06
N GLU A 125 13.18 23.82 1.92
CA GLU A 125 14.30 23.08 1.34
C GLU A 125 14.70 21.87 2.19
N ALA A 126 14.69 22.01 3.53
CA ALA A 126 15.16 20.99 4.45
C ALA A 126 14.39 19.66 4.37
N HIS A 127 13.10 19.71 3.99
CA HIS A 127 12.25 18.53 3.82
C HIS A 127 12.00 18.17 2.35
N SER A 128 12.56 18.94 1.42
CA SER A 128 12.55 18.60 0.00
C SER A 128 13.53 17.45 -0.28
N SER A 129 13.41 16.84 -1.45
CA SER A 129 14.38 15.82 -1.87
C SER A 129 15.81 16.39 -1.85
N PRO A 130 16.78 15.72 -1.20
CA PRO A 130 18.14 16.23 -1.09
C PRO A 130 18.74 16.50 -2.48
N GLY A 131 19.25 17.71 -2.68
CA GLY A 131 19.87 18.13 -3.94
C GLY A 131 18.94 18.84 -4.94
N LEU A 132 17.61 18.80 -4.76
CA LEU A 132 16.69 19.48 -5.69
C LEU A 132 16.89 20.99 -5.73
N HIS A 133 16.89 21.67 -4.57
CA HIS A 133 17.08 23.13 -4.50
C HIS A 133 18.49 23.52 -4.94
N ALA A 134 19.49 22.71 -4.60
CA ALA A 134 20.86 22.91 -5.08
C ALA A 134 20.98 22.80 -6.61
N ALA A 135 20.18 21.95 -7.25
CA ALA A 135 20.14 21.81 -8.71
C ALA A 135 19.28 22.87 -9.40
N ALA A 136 18.21 23.34 -8.76
CA ALA A 136 17.31 24.35 -9.33
C ALA A 136 17.82 25.78 -9.15
N GLY A 137 18.64 26.05 -8.13
CA GLY A 137 19.07 27.40 -7.77
C GLY A 137 18.22 28.01 -6.64
N PRO A 138 18.72 29.07 -5.99
CA PRO A 138 18.09 29.71 -4.84
C PRO A 138 16.70 30.29 -5.12
N GLU A 139 16.40 30.65 -6.36
CA GLU A 139 15.14 31.23 -6.78
C GLU A 139 13.95 30.28 -6.55
N LEU A 140 14.19 28.96 -6.56
CA LEU A 140 13.17 27.97 -6.22
C LEU A 140 12.67 28.15 -4.79
N ALA A 141 13.58 28.39 -3.84
CA ALA A 141 13.24 28.60 -2.44
C ALA A 141 12.48 29.94 -2.25
N GLU A 142 12.86 30.97 -2.99
CA GLU A 142 12.18 32.28 -2.97
C GLU A 142 10.74 32.16 -3.46
N GLU A 143 10.50 31.47 -4.59
CA GLU A 143 9.14 31.26 -5.10
C GLU A 143 8.32 30.37 -4.15
N CYS A 144 8.91 29.30 -3.60
CA CYS A 144 8.26 28.45 -2.60
C CYS A 144 7.74 29.25 -1.39
N ALA A 145 8.51 30.23 -0.92
CA ALA A 145 8.12 31.09 0.20
C ALA A 145 6.88 31.95 -0.11
N THR A 146 6.66 32.31 -1.39
CA THR A 146 5.48 33.08 -1.83
C THR A 146 4.20 32.25 -1.88
N LEU A 147 4.31 30.92 -1.96
CA LEU A 147 3.15 30.04 -2.12
C LEU A 147 2.28 29.93 -0.86
N GLY A 148 2.78 30.32 0.32
CA GLY A 148 2.02 30.25 1.58
C GLY A 148 1.76 28.81 2.06
N GLY A 149 2.70 27.89 1.81
CA GLY A 149 2.64 26.49 2.24
C GLY A 149 1.72 25.60 1.39
N CYS A 150 1.62 24.31 1.72
CA CYS A 150 0.77 23.34 1.01
C CYS A 150 0.17 22.34 1.99
N ARG A 151 -1.09 21.96 1.83
CA ARG A 151 -1.71 20.96 2.73
C ARG A 151 -1.31 19.55 2.32
N THR A 152 -1.26 18.62 3.28
CA THR A 152 -1.10 17.19 3.01
C THR A 152 -2.11 16.71 1.96
N GLY A 153 -1.64 15.96 0.96
CA GLY A 153 -2.46 15.49 -0.15
C GLY A 153 -2.50 16.45 -1.34
N MET A 154 -2.30 17.75 -1.14
CA MET A 154 -2.40 18.74 -2.21
C MET A 154 -1.07 18.92 -2.94
N ALA A 155 -1.10 19.62 -4.07
CA ALA A 155 0.08 20.04 -4.81
C ALA A 155 0.02 21.53 -5.18
N LYS A 156 1.20 22.14 -5.39
CA LYS A 156 1.40 23.51 -5.91
C LYS A 156 2.54 23.50 -6.92
N MET A 157 2.58 24.47 -7.82
CA MET A 157 3.56 24.52 -8.90
C MET A 157 4.37 25.81 -8.85
N THR A 158 5.66 25.69 -9.20
CA THR A 158 6.62 26.80 -9.37
C THR A 158 7.34 26.67 -10.71
N ASN A 159 8.14 27.67 -11.06
CA ASN A 159 9.17 27.49 -12.09
C ASN A 159 10.25 26.49 -11.63
N ALA A 160 10.97 25.93 -12.60
CA ALA A 160 12.02 24.95 -12.36
C ALA A 160 13.45 25.51 -12.45
N TYR A 161 13.61 26.77 -12.89
CA TYR A 161 14.87 27.50 -12.85
C TYR A 161 16.00 26.78 -13.62
N ASP A 162 17.08 26.41 -12.93
CA ASP A 162 18.25 25.78 -13.56
C ASP A 162 18.04 24.29 -13.89
N LEU A 163 16.89 23.71 -13.52
CA LEU A 163 16.58 22.33 -13.87
C LEU A 163 16.30 22.17 -15.37
N PRO A 164 16.59 20.98 -15.95
CA PRO A 164 16.18 20.65 -17.31
C PRO A 164 14.66 20.59 -17.49
N ALA A 165 13.90 20.47 -16.39
CA ALA A 165 12.45 20.50 -16.43
C ALA A 165 11.89 21.93 -16.56
N ARG A 166 10.64 22.08 -17.01
CA ARG A 166 10.01 23.41 -17.15
C ARG A 166 9.38 23.90 -15.85
N LYS A 167 8.81 22.98 -15.07
CA LYS A 167 8.07 23.26 -13.82
C LYS A 167 8.44 22.29 -12.70
N VAL A 168 8.32 22.74 -11.46
CA VAL A 168 8.37 21.86 -10.28
C VAL A 168 6.99 21.82 -9.65
N ILE A 169 6.48 20.61 -9.41
CA ILE A 169 5.21 20.39 -8.71
C ILE A 169 5.55 19.89 -7.30
N HIS A 170 5.23 20.71 -6.31
CA HIS A 170 5.47 20.44 -4.89
C HIS A 170 4.24 19.81 -4.27
N THR A 171 4.39 18.62 -3.69
CA THR A 171 3.30 17.92 -3.01
C THR A 171 3.72 17.45 -1.62
N VAL A 172 2.73 17.34 -0.74
CA VAL A 172 2.92 16.99 0.66
C VAL A 172 2.34 15.61 0.95
N GLY A 173 3.18 14.59 0.81
CA GLY A 173 2.86 13.22 1.21
C GLY A 173 2.54 13.10 2.72
N PRO A 174 1.67 12.17 3.13
CA PRO A 174 1.24 12.00 4.51
C PRO A 174 2.30 11.36 5.39
N LYS A 175 2.34 11.76 6.67
CA LYS A 175 3.05 11.02 7.72
C LYS A 175 2.23 9.78 8.09
N TYR A 176 2.81 8.60 7.90
CA TYR A 176 2.11 7.35 8.13
C TYR A 176 2.06 7.00 9.62
N ALA A 177 0.86 6.67 10.09
CA ALA A 177 0.63 6.05 11.38
C ALA A 177 -0.42 4.96 11.20
N VAL A 178 -0.21 3.80 11.83
CA VAL A 178 -1.10 2.62 11.70
C VAL A 178 -2.56 2.98 12.02
N LYS A 179 -2.79 3.82 13.04
CA LYS A 179 -4.12 4.32 13.43
C LYS A 179 -4.83 5.16 12.36
N TYR A 180 -4.09 5.70 11.39
CA TYR A 180 -4.60 6.58 10.33
C TYR A 180 -4.31 6.01 8.94
N HIS A 181 -4.21 4.67 8.80
CA HIS A 181 -3.85 4.03 7.53
C HIS A 181 -4.75 4.47 6.35
N THR A 182 -6.08 4.50 6.55
CA THR A 182 -7.03 4.92 5.50
C THR A 182 -6.86 6.38 5.09
N ALA A 183 -6.60 7.26 6.07
CA ALA A 183 -6.36 8.68 5.81
C ALA A 183 -5.02 8.89 5.09
N ALA A 184 -3.98 8.14 5.47
CA ALA A 184 -2.69 8.16 4.79
C ALA A 184 -2.81 7.64 3.35
N GLU A 185 -3.56 6.57 3.12
CA GLU A 185 -3.79 6.03 1.78
C GLU A 185 -4.53 7.02 0.88
N SER A 186 -5.63 7.62 1.38
CA SER A 186 -6.38 8.64 0.66
C SER A 186 -5.53 9.89 0.37
N ALA A 187 -4.77 10.38 1.36
CA ALA A 187 -3.89 11.54 1.17
C ALA A 187 -2.76 11.25 0.19
N LEU A 188 -2.16 10.05 0.22
CA LEU A 188 -1.11 9.68 -0.73
C LEU A 188 -1.67 9.58 -2.16
N SER A 189 -2.85 8.98 -2.34
CA SER A 189 -3.55 8.97 -3.63
C SER A 189 -3.83 10.39 -4.12
N HIS A 190 -4.28 11.28 -3.23
CA HIS A 190 -4.52 12.68 -3.57
C HIS A 190 -3.23 13.40 -4.03
N CYS A 191 -2.07 13.11 -3.43
CA CYS A 191 -0.80 13.70 -3.85
C CYS A 191 -0.53 13.42 -5.34
N TYR A 192 -0.58 12.14 -5.72
CA TYR A 192 -0.36 11.73 -7.12
C TYR A 192 -1.41 12.33 -8.05
N ARG A 193 -2.68 12.34 -7.64
CA ARG A 193 -3.77 12.91 -8.44
C ARG A 193 -3.60 14.42 -8.64
N SER A 194 -3.39 15.19 -7.58
CA SER A 194 -3.21 16.64 -7.67
C SER A 194 -1.99 17.02 -8.50
N CYS A 195 -0.91 16.23 -8.47
CA CYS A 195 0.22 16.45 -9.39
C CYS A 195 -0.17 16.28 -10.86
N LEU A 196 -0.92 15.23 -11.18
CA LEU A 196 -1.38 14.96 -12.55
C LEU A 196 -2.46 15.96 -13.01
N GLU A 197 -3.31 16.41 -12.11
CA GLU A 197 -4.29 17.48 -12.37
C GLU A 197 -3.58 18.79 -12.72
N LEU A 198 -2.60 19.21 -11.91
CA LEU A 198 -1.81 20.42 -12.19
C LEU A 198 -1.04 20.32 -13.51
N LEU A 199 -0.51 19.14 -13.84
CA LEU A 199 0.15 18.89 -15.12
C LEU A 199 -0.80 19.20 -16.28
N VAL A 200 -1.99 18.59 -16.26
CA VAL A 200 -3.02 18.74 -17.30
C VAL A 200 -3.56 20.17 -17.37
N GLU A 201 -3.85 20.80 -16.22
CA GLU A 201 -4.38 22.16 -16.13
C GLU A 201 -3.44 23.21 -16.74
N ASN A 202 -2.13 22.96 -16.70
CA ASN A 202 -1.11 23.86 -17.23
C ASN A 202 -0.63 23.49 -18.65
N GLY A 203 -1.30 22.54 -19.31
CA GLY A 203 -0.95 22.11 -20.67
C GLY A 203 0.44 21.49 -20.78
N LEU A 204 0.89 20.82 -19.70
CA LEU A 204 2.12 20.05 -19.66
C LEU A 204 1.79 18.58 -19.95
N GLU A 205 2.70 17.85 -20.57
CA GLU A 205 2.40 16.51 -21.09
C GLU A 205 3.27 15.40 -20.47
N SER A 206 4.43 15.77 -19.90
CA SER A 206 5.39 14.81 -19.33
C SER A 206 5.73 15.13 -17.87
N ILE A 207 5.72 14.09 -17.02
CA ILE A 207 5.97 14.24 -15.59
C ILE A 207 6.92 13.18 -15.05
N ALA A 208 7.89 13.59 -14.23
CA ALA A 208 8.76 12.69 -13.48
C ALA A 208 8.45 12.74 -11.99
N MET A 209 8.16 11.59 -11.39
CA MET A 209 7.69 11.49 -10.01
C MET A 209 8.52 10.48 -9.21
N GLY A 210 9.06 10.94 -8.09
CA GLY A 210 9.71 10.06 -7.11
C GLY A 210 8.71 9.32 -6.20
N CYS A 211 9.25 8.52 -5.29
CA CYS A 211 8.48 7.97 -4.16
C CYS A 211 8.08 9.10 -3.19
N ILE A 212 6.82 9.56 -3.27
CA ILE A 212 6.31 10.63 -2.38
C ILE A 212 6.33 10.20 -0.89
N TYR A 213 6.24 8.90 -0.66
CA TYR A 213 6.32 8.22 0.63
C TYR A 213 7.79 8.01 1.08
N THR A 214 8.48 9.10 1.37
CA THR A 214 9.88 9.05 1.81
C THR A 214 10.04 8.33 3.15
N GLU A 215 11.26 7.89 3.47
CA GLU A 215 11.55 7.18 4.72
C GLU A 215 11.19 8.01 5.96
N ALA A 216 11.39 9.34 5.89
CA ALA A 216 10.98 10.27 6.94
C ALA A 216 9.46 10.26 7.24
N LYS A 217 8.64 9.76 6.32
CA LYS A 217 7.17 9.67 6.46
C LYS A 217 6.71 8.32 7.01
N ASN A 218 7.62 7.36 7.25
CA ASN A 218 7.36 6.04 7.83
C ASN A 218 6.25 5.21 7.12
N TYR A 219 5.97 5.49 5.84
CA TYR A 219 4.95 4.76 5.10
C TYR A 219 5.53 3.43 4.59
N PRO A 220 4.85 2.28 4.82
CA PRO A 220 5.24 1.00 4.23
C PRO A 220 5.41 1.09 2.71
N ARG A 221 6.62 0.78 2.22
CA ARG A 221 7.03 0.99 0.82
C ARG A 221 6.11 0.30 -0.19
N GLU A 222 5.82 -0.99 0.00
CA GLU A 222 5.00 -1.77 -0.95
C GLU A 222 3.52 -1.35 -0.98
N PRO A 223 2.82 -1.18 0.16
CA PRO A 223 1.49 -0.59 0.17
C PRO A 223 1.43 0.81 -0.47
N ALA A 224 2.43 1.65 -0.24
CA ALA A 224 2.49 2.97 -0.86
C ALA A 224 2.68 2.91 -2.39
N ALA A 225 3.51 1.99 -2.87
CA ALA A 225 3.71 1.76 -4.29
C ALA A 225 2.41 1.29 -4.98
N HIS A 226 1.62 0.42 -4.33
CA HIS A 226 0.29 0.06 -4.82
C HIS A 226 -0.60 1.29 -5.02
N VAL A 227 -0.63 2.22 -4.06
CA VAL A 227 -1.41 3.47 -4.15
C VAL A 227 -0.93 4.36 -5.29
N ALA A 228 0.38 4.55 -5.41
CA ALA A 228 1.00 5.34 -6.46
C ALA A 228 0.64 4.83 -7.85
N ILE A 229 0.95 3.56 -8.11
CA ILE A 229 0.78 2.91 -9.42
C ILE A 229 -0.71 2.86 -9.79
N ARG A 230 -1.58 2.47 -8.84
CA ARG A 230 -3.03 2.44 -9.05
C ARG A 230 -3.59 3.82 -9.41
N THR A 231 -3.21 4.85 -8.69
CA THR A 231 -3.73 6.21 -8.90
C THR A 231 -3.34 6.71 -10.29
N VAL A 232 -2.08 6.51 -10.69
CA VAL A 232 -1.59 6.86 -12.03
C VAL A 232 -2.32 6.07 -13.11
N ARG A 233 -2.50 4.76 -12.93
CA ARG A 233 -3.24 3.90 -13.88
C ARG A 233 -4.65 4.42 -14.12
N ARG A 234 -5.40 4.67 -13.04
CA ARG A 234 -6.79 5.19 -13.13
C ARG A 234 -6.86 6.59 -13.73
N PHE A 235 -5.88 7.44 -13.45
CA PHE A 235 -5.82 8.78 -14.03
C PHE A 235 -5.58 8.71 -15.55
N LEU A 236 -4.63 7.89 -15.99
CA LEU A 236 -4.32 7.71 -17.40
C LEU A 236 -5.48 7.10 -18.19
N GLU A 237 -6.24 6.16 -17.62
CA GLU A 237 -7.46 5.65 -18.25
C GLU A 237 -8.47 6.75 -18.61
N LYS A 238 -8.46 7.88 -17.89
CA LYS A 238 -9.36 9.03 -18.11
C LYS A 238 -8.75 10.15 -18.96
N GLN A 239 -7.42 10.32 -18.94
CA GLN A 239 -6.72 11.49 -19.50
C GLN A 239 -5.53 11.13 -20.39
N LYS A 240 -5.47 9.91 -20.95
CA LYS A 240 -4.35 9.42 -21.79
C LYS A 240 -4.01 10.31 -22.99
N ASP A 241 -4.97 11.06 -23.53
CA ASP A 241 -4.76 11.93 -24.69
C ASP A 241 -3.95 13.20 -24.34
N LYS A 242 -3.87 13.55 -23.05
CA LYS A 242 -3.22 14.78 -22.58
C LYS A 242 -1.83 14.54 -21.98
N ILE A 243 -1.49 13.29 -21.68
CA ILE A 243 -0.24 12.93 -21.02
C ILE A 243 0.56 12.02 -21.96
N THR A 244 1.74 12.48 -22.34
CA THR A 244 2.66 11.75 -23.22
C THR A 244 3.61 10.84 -22.43
N ALA A 245 3.97 11.20 -21.19
CA ALA A 245 4.87 10.40 -20.36
C ALA A 245 4.67 10.59 -18.85
N VAL A 246 4.68 9.48 -18.11
CA VAL A 246 4.78 9.43 -16.65
C VAL A 246 5.96 8.56 -16.28
N VAL A 247 6.97 9.18 -15.67
CA VAL A 247 8.20 8.51 -15.23
C VAL A 247 8.14 8.26 -13.73
N PHE A 248 8.13 6.98 -13.34
CA PHE A 248 8.36 6.59 -11.95
C PHE A 248 9.87 6.56 -11.70
N CYS A 249 10.34 7.49 -10.87
CA CYS A 249 11.75 7.61 -10.51
C CYS A 249 12.00 6.93 -9.16
N THR A 250 12.83 5.90 -9.13
CA THR A 250 13.26 5.23 -7.90
C THR A 250 14.72 5.56 -7.59
N ILE A 251 15.06 5.73 -6.30
CA ILE A 251 16.46 5.96 -5.89
C ILE A 251 17.04 4.64 -5.35
N SER A 252 16.31 3.99 -4.44
CA SER A 252 16.72 2.74 -3.82
C SER A 252 16.51 1.53 -4.76
N SER A 253 17.36 0.51 -4.61
CA SER A 253 17.16 -0.79 -5.28
C SER A 253 15.87 -1.44 -4.81
N THR A 254 15.55 -1.34 -3.52
CA THR A 254 14.33 -1.88 -2.91
C THR A 254 13.06 -1.33 -3.57
N ASP A 255 12.95 -0.02 -3.74
CA ASP A 255 11.80 0.58 -4.44
C ASP A 255 11.76 0.11 -5.90
N THR A 256 12.92 0.07 -6.58
CA THR A 256 12.99 -0.40 -7.97
C THR A 256 12.46 -1.83 -8.13
N GLU A 257 12.80 -2.74 -7.22
CA GLU A 257 12.30 -4.11 -7.21
C GLU A 257 10.80 -4.19 -6.91
N ILE A 258 10.31 -3.35 -5.99
CA ILE A 258 8.89 -3.23 -5.70
C ILE A 258 8.14 -2.78 -6.96
N TYR A 259 8.55 -1.69 -7.60
CA TYR A 259 7.90 -1.20 -8.82
C TYR A 259 7.95 -2.24 -9.95
N LYS A 260 9.09 -2.90 -10.17
CA LYS A 260 9.22 -3.99 -11.16
C LYS A 260 8.22 -5.13 -10.95
N ARG A 261 7.96 -5.49 -9.69
CA ARG A 261 7.00 -6.54 -9.33
C ARG A 261 5.54 -6.09 -9.42
N LEU A 262 5.27 -4.82 -9.14
CA LEU A 262 3.90 -4.29 -9.07
C LEU A 262 3.38 -3.72 -10.39
N LEU A 263 4.24 -3.13 -11.24
CA LEU A 263 3.84 -2.57 -12.52
C LEU A 263 3.07 -3.57 -13.41
N PRO A 264 3.48 -4.85 -13.56
CA PRO A 264 2.72 -5.82 -14.35
C PRO A 264 1.29 -6.07 -13.85
N LEU A 265 1.02 -5.81 -12.57
CA LEU A 265 -0.30 -6.00 -11.98
C LEU A 265 -1.28 -4.88 -12.38
N TYR A 266 -0.78 -3.68 -12.62
CA TYR A 266 -1.58 -2.50 -12.95
C TYR A 266 -1.47 -2.07 -14.41
N PHE A 267 -0.36 -2.43 -15.06
CA PHE A 267 -0.03 -2.15 -16.45
C PHE A 267 0.41 -3.45 -17.13
N PRO A 268 -0.48 -4.46 -17.21
CA PRO A 268 -0.14 -5.73 -17.85
C PRO A 268 0.19 -5.49 -19.34
N ARG A 269 1.27 -6.11 -19.80
CA ARG A 269 1.78 -5.97 -21.18
C ARG A 269 1.23 -7.03 -22.11
N ASP A 270 0.77 -8.15 -21.56
CA ASP A 270 0.14 -9.25 -22.28
C ASP A 270 -0.94 -9.91 -21.44
N LYS A 271 -1.66 -10.85 -22.05
CA LYS A 271 -2.78 -11.55 -21.43
C LYS A 271 -2.35 -12.41 -20.23
N GLN A 272 -1.10 -12.90 -20.20
CA GLN A 272 -0.60 -13.70 -19.08
C GLN A 272 -0.39 -12.81 -17.85
N GLU A 273 0.18 -11.61 -18.03
CA GLU A 273 0.29 -10.62 -16.97
C GLU A 273 -1.09 -10.15 -16.48
N GLU A 274 -2.08 -10.02 -17.37
CA GLU A 274 -3.47 -9.67 -17.03
C GLU A 274 -4.15 -10.75 -16.17
N GLU A 275 -3.98 -12.03 -16.52
CA GLU A 275 -4.48 -13.15 -15.73
C GLU A 275 -3.79 -13.22 -14.35
N MET A 276 -2.46 -13.01 -14.33
CA MET A 276 -1.69 -12.95 -13.09
C MET A 276 -2.12 -11.77 -12.19
N ALA A 277 -2.39 -10.60 -12.78
CA ALA A 277 -2.89 -9.43 -12.08
C ALA A 277 -4.23 -9.72 -11.41
N SER A 278 -5.14 -10.38 -12.12
CA SER A 278 -6.46 -10.77 -11.63
C SER A 278 -6.40 -11.72 -10.43
N LEU A 279 -5.38 -12.57 -10.36
CA LEU A 279 -5.15 -13.50 -9.24
C LEU A 279 -4.48 -12.85 -8.03
N LYS A 280 -3.55 -11.91 -8.26
CA LYS A 280 -2.72 -11.32 -7.20
C LYS A 280 -3.30 -10.06 -6.57
N LEU A 281 -4.11 -9.30 -7.31
CA LEU A 281 -4.74 -8.10 -6.78
C LEU A 281 -5.99 -8.44 -5.96
N PRO A 282 -6.22 -7.75 -4.82
CA PRO A 282 -7.40 -7.96 -4.00
C PRO A 282 -8.69 -7.56 -4.75
N ALA A 283 -9.84 -8.00 -4.23
CA ALA A 283 -11.14 -7.61 -4.77
C ALA A 283 -11.42 -6.10 -4.67
N ASP A 284 -10.84 -5.44 -3.67
CA ASP A 284 -10.93 -4.00 -3.48
C ASP A 284 -9.60 -3.34 -3.88
N VAL A 285 -9.51 -2.94 -5.15
CA VAL A 285 -8.40 -2.12 -5.66
C VAL A 285 -8.80 -0.66 -5.74
N GLY A 286 -9.63 -0.16 -4.83
CA GLY A 286 -10.08 1.22 -4.85
C GLY A 286 -11.10 1.55 -5.94
N ASP A 287 -11.59 2.78 -5.91
CA ASP A 287 -12.62 3.31 -6.80
C ASP A 287 -12.09 3.67 -8.20
N GLU A 288 -12.94 4.31 -9.02
CA GLU A 288 -12.59 4.79 -10.37
C GLU A 288 -11.47 5.83 -10.38
N ASN A 289 -11.13 6.42 -9.23
CA ASN A 289 -10.04 7.37 -9.05
C ASN A 289 -8.81 6.74 -8.38
N GLY A 290 -8.88 5.47 -7.99
CA GLY A 290 -7.83 4.76 -7.28
C GLY A 290 -7.81 5.01 -5.76
N GLU A 291 -8.86 5.61 -5.19
CA GLU A 291 -9.01 5.83 -3.75
C GLU A 291 -9.59 4.59 -3.05
N PRO A 292 -9.24 4.33 -1.78
CA PRO A 292 -9.78 3.19 -1.04
C PRO A 292 -11.30 3.31 -0.84
N ILE A 293 -12.05 2.24 -1.13
CA ILE A 293 -13.50 2.21 -0.95
C ILE A 293 -13.80 1.97 0.53
N ILE A 294 -14.15 3.02 1.26
CA ILE A 294 -14.55 2.92 2.67
C ILE A 294 -16.07 2.89 2.73
N ASP A 295 -16.66 1.70 2.85
CA ASP A 295 -18.12 1.50 2.89
C ASP A 295 -18.81 2.32 4.00
N GLU A 296 -18.12 2.57 5.11
CA GLU A 296 -18.62 3.38 6.23
C GLU A 296 -18.78 4.87 5.87
N ARG A 297 -18.13 5.36 4.79
CA ARG A 297 -18.23 6.75 4.31
C ARG A 297 -19.28 6.94 3.21
N LYS A 298 -19.90 5.87 2.70
CA LYS A 298 -21.00 5.98 1.73
C LYS A 298 -22.20 6.62 2.42
N ILE A 299 -22.55 7.84 2.01
CA ILE A 299 -23.70 8.58 2.56
C ILE A 299 -24.96 7.75 2.34
N ARG A 300 -25.53 7.18 3.41
CA ARG A 300 -26.87 6.57 3.37
C ARG A 300 -27.91 7.70 3.34
N ILE A 301 -28.13 8.26 2.15
CA ILE A 301 -29.28 9.14 1.94
C ILE A 301 -30.52 8.25 1.94
N LYS A 302 -31.18 8.13 3.10
CA LYS A 302 -32.57 7.67 3.12
C LYS A 302 -33.41 8.86 2.68
N THR A 303 -34.23 8.68 1.65
CA THR A 303 -35.30 9.62 1.34
C THR A 303 -36.16 9.80 2.59
N LEU A 304 -36.39 11.05 2.99
CA LEU A 304 -37.31 11.35 4.08
C LEU A 304 -38.68 10.75 3.70
N PRO A 305 -39.37 10.02 4.59
CA PRO A 305 -40.73 9.58 4.32
C PRO A 305 -41.59 10.81 4.07
N ALA A 306 -42.20 10.88 2.89
CA ALA A 306 -43.15 11.92 2.55
C ALA A 306 -44.48 11.64 3.26
N GLU A 307 -44.58 11.96 4.55
CA GLU A 307 -45.86 11.98 5.25
C GLU A 307 -46.01 13.25 6.10
N ALA A 308 -47.16 13.89 5.89
CA ALA A 308 -47.73 15.04 6.60
C ALA A 308 -47.24 16.46 6.22
N ALA A 309 -47.32 16.79 4.93
CA ALA A 309 -47.73 18.14 4.53
C ALA A 309 -49.23 18.34 4.86
N ASN A 310 -49.56 18.53 6.14
CA ASN A 310 -50.82 19.15 6.55
C ASN A 310 -50.75 19.48 8.05
N SER A 311 -50.29 20.69 8.37
CA SER A 311 -50.54 21.28 9.68
C SER A 311 -50.70 22.78 9.52
N LYS A 312 -51.96 23.20 9.48
CA LYS A 312 -52.38 24.60 9.59
C LYS A 312 -52.10 25.07 11.01
N TYR A 313 -51.05 25.84 11.25
CA TYR A 313 -50.99 26.74 12.40
C TYR A 313 -50.39 28.08 11.98
N ALA A 314 -51.24 29.10 12.07
CA ALA A 314 -50.85 30.50 11.95
C ALA A 314 -49.90 30.88 13.09
N VAL A 315 -48.85 31.62 12.74
CA VAL A 315 -47.88 32.18 13.69
C VAL A 315 -48.44 33.50 14.24
N PRO A 316 -48.58 33.68 15.57
CA PRO A 316 -48.70 35.01 16.15
C PRO A 316 -47.31 35.56 16.49
N VAL A 317 -47.14 36.83 16.11
CA VAL A 317 -46.01 37.72 16.40
C VAL A 317 -45.74 37.82 17.91
N PRO A 318 -44.47 37.89 18.38
CA PRO A 318 -44.16 37.93 19.80
C PRO A 318 -44.42 39.32 20.40
N ALA A 319 -45.13 39.37 21.53
CA ALA A 319 -45.19 40.53 22.40
C ALA A 319 -44.45 40.24 23.72
N ASP A 320 -43.48 41.09 23.99
CA ASP A 320 -42.72 41.41 25.20
C ASP A 320 -43.00 40.63 26.50
N ILE A 321 -41.93 40.08 27.09
CA ILE A 321 -41.91 39.62 28.49
C ILE A 321 -40.76 40.35 29.23
N PRO A 322 -41.05 41.10 30.31
CA PRO A 322 -40.02 41.74 31.12
C PRO A 322 -39.38 40.75 32.12
N LEU A 323 -38.09 40.95 32.36
CA LEU A 323 -37.28 40.21 33.32
C LEU A 323 -37.67 40.53 34.78
N SER A 324 -37.88 39.49 35.59
CA SER A 324 -37.56 39.52 37.03
C SER A 324 -37.41 38.11 37.60
N GLY A 325 -36.44 37.96 38.51
CA GLY A 325 -35.85 36.69 38.90
C GLY A 325 -36.45 36.01 40.13
N SER A 326 -35.70 34.99 40.56
CA SER A 326 -35.82 34.17 41.77
C SER A 326 -36.54 32.83 41.63
N GLY A 327 -35.86 31.77 42.11
CA GLY A 327 -36.51 30.61 42.72
C GLY A 327 -36.36 29.27 42.01
N LEU A 328 -35.38 28.49 42.44
CA LEU A 328 -35.31 27.03 42.27
C LEU A 328 -36.62 26.36 42.71
N THR A 329 -37.45 25.92 41.77
CA THR A 329 -38.41 24.82 42.01
C THR A 329 -38.45 23.89 40.80
N ARG A 330 -38.09 22.63 41.04
CA ARG A 330 -38.20 21.52 40.08
C ARG A 330 -39.68 21.26 39.80
N ARG A 331 -40.26 21.96 38.81
CA ARG A 331 -41.57 21.60 38.25
C ARG A 331 -41.42 20.31 37.44
N ARG A 332 -41.93 19.22 38.00
CA ARG A 332 -42.09 17.93 37.31
C ARG A 332 -43.25 18.09 36.32
N ASN A 333 -42.94 18.45 35.08
CA ASN A 333 -43.95 18.56 34.02
C ASN A 333 -44.28 17.16 33.49
N SER A 334 -45.46 16.65 33.82
CA SER A 334 -46.03 15.39 33.31
C SER A 334 -46.44 15.42 31.82
N LYS A 335 -45.89 16.37 31.04
CA LYS A 335 -46.20 16.57 29.62
C LYS A 335 -45.00 16.31 28.70
N LEU A 336 -43.85 15.94 29.26
CA LEU A 336 -42.66 15.55 28.49
C LEU A 336 -42.58 14.05 28.22
N ASP A 337 -43.33 13.21 28.95
CA ASP A 337 -43.36 11.76 28.72
C ASP A 337 -44.03 11.36 27.40
N SER A 338 -44.86 12.23 26.81
CA SER A 338 -45.48 11.96 25.50
C SER A 338 -44.57 12.25 24.30
N TYR A 339 -43.39 12.85 24.53
CA TYR A 339 -42.42 13.18 23.48
C TYR A 339 -41.15 12.32 23.54
N LEU A 340 -41.07 11.39 24.49
CA LEU A 340 -39.95 10.47 24.62
C LEU A 340 -40.19 9.25 23.73
N ASP A 341 -39.45 9.19 22.62
CA ASP A 341 -39.43 8.03 21.72
C ASP A 341 -38.93 6.78 22.50
N PRO A 342 -39.69 5.67 22.51
CA PRO A 342 -39.26 4.39 23.10
C PRO A 342 -37.89 3.94 22.57
N SER A 343 -37.57 4.28 21.33
CA SER A 343 -36.27 4.01 20.70
C SER A 343 -35.13 4.76 21.41
N PHE A 344 -35.38 5.99 21.87
CA PHE A 344 -34.42 6.82 22.58
C PHE A 344 -34.21 6.34 24.02
N MET A 345 -35.25 5.84 24.70
CA MET A 345 -35.12 5.25 26.04
C MET A 345 -34.35 3.92 26.03
N SER A 346 -34.35 3.18 24.91
CA SER A 346 -33.60 1.94 24.75
C SER A 346 -32.07 2.13 24.63
N ILE A 347 -31.61 3.36 24.38
CA ILE A 347 -30.18 3.72 24.30
C ILE A 347 -29.56 3.87 25.70
N ILE A 348 -30.36 3.97 26.76
CA ILE A 348 -29.91 4.07 28.16
C ILE A 348 -29.77 2.66 28.80
N LYS A 349 -29.61 1.61 27.98
CA LYS A 349 -29.07 0.34 28.50
C LYS A 349 -27.61 0.57 28.88
N ASP A 350 -27.28 0.22 30.13
CA ASP A 350 -25.93 0.24 30.69
C ASP A 350 -24.90 -0.21 29.62
N PRO A 351 -23.88 0.60 29.28
CA PRO A 351 -22.92 0.29 28.22
C PRO A 351 -22.24 -1.07 28.40
N ASP A 352 -22.16 -1.58 29.63
CA ASP A 352 -21.57 -2.89 29.92
C ASP A 352 -22.50 -4.07 29.55
N LEU A 353 -23.82 -3.89 29.65
CA LEU A 353 -24.80 -4.89 29.19
C LEU A 353 -24.79 -5.02 27.67
N ARG A 354 -24.64 -3.89 26.96
CA ARG A 354 -24.52 -3.90 25.49
C ARG A 354 -23.23 -4.57 25.03
N ARG A 355 -22.14 -4.37 25.77
CA ARG A 355 -20.84 -5.04 25.53
C ARG A 355 -20.94 -6.54 25.80
N LYS A 356 -21.68 -6.96 26.83
CA LYS A 356 -21.95 -8.38 27.14
C LYS A 356 -22.82 -9.05 26.09
N GLU A 357 -23.91 -8.43 25.63
CA GLU A 357 -24.76 -8.95 24.55
C GLU A 357 -23.99 -9.04 23.22
N GLN A 358 -23.11 -8.08 22.91
CA GLN A 358 -22.24 -8.14 21.73
C GLN A 358 -21.19 -9.24 21.85
N TRP A 359 -20.64 -9.45 23.05
CA TRP A 359 -19.70 -10.54 23.32
C TRP A 359 -20.38 -11.91 23.21
N GLU A 360 -21.58 -12.08 23.77
CA GLU A 360 -22.36 -13.31 23.67
C GLU A 360 -22.79 -13.58 22.22
N LYS A 361 -23.24 -12.57 21.47
CA LYS A 361 -23.53 -12.72 20.02
C LYS A 361 -22.26 -13.07 19.22
N SER A 362 -21.13 -12.48 19.55
CA SER A 362 -19.83 -12.80 18.90
C SER A 362 -19.34 -14.20 19.28
N ALA A 363 -19.58 -14.65 20.50
CA ALA A 363 -19.27 -16.01 20.95
C ALA A 363 -20.20 -17.05 20.30
N GLN A 364 -21.48 -16.72 20.12
CA GLN A 364 -22.45 -17.54 19.39
C GLN A 364 -22.09 -17.65 17.90
N ALA A 365 -21.65 -16.55 17.28
CA ALA A 365 -21.18 -16.53 15.89
C ALA A 365 -19.85 -17.28 15.71
N LYS A 366 -18.99 -17.30 16.74
CA LYS A 366 -17.74 -18.08 16.76
C LYS A 366 -17.92 -19.58 16.95
N LYS A 367 -19.08 -20.06 17.42
CA LYS A 367 -19.42 -21.50 17.38
C LYS A 367 -19.51 -22.07 15.96
N GLY A 368 -19.47 -21.23 14.92
CA GLY A 368 -19.35 -21.64 13.51
C GLY A 368 -18.11 -21.12 12.79
N PHE A 369 -17.12 -20.53 13.49
CA PHE A 369 -15.99 -19.85 12.84
C PHE A 369 -14.73 -20.74 12.82
N ASN A 370 -14.63 -21.61 11.81
CA ASN A 370 -13.45 -22.46 11.59
C ASN A 370 -12.30 -21.66 10.93
N PHE A 371 -11.38 -21.15 11.75
CA PHE A 371 -10.20 -20.37 11.34
C PHE A 371 -9.31 -21.11 10.32
N ALA A 372 -9.30 -22.45 10.36
CA ALA A 372 -8.58 -23.31 9.39
C ALA A 372 -9.10 -23.18 7.94
N LYS A 373 -10.40 -22.87 7.78
CA LYS A 373 -11.05 -22.74 6.47
C LYS A 373 -10.68 -21.42 5.78
N LEU A 374 -10.40 -20.37 6.56
CA LEU A 374 -9.98 -19.06 6.07
C LEU A 374 -8.52 -19.06 5.58
N LEU A 375 -7.69 -19.98 6.08
CA LEU A 375 -6.28 -20.14 5.72
C LEU A 375 -6.04 -21.22 4.63
N GLY A 376 -7.10 -21.78 4.04
CA GLY A 376 -7.00 -22.70 2.89
C GLY A 376 -6.68 -24.16 3.22
N PHE A 377 -6.78 -24.60 4.48
CA PHE A 377 -6.38 -25.96 4.91
C PHE A 377 -7.50 -27.00 5.00
N GLY A 378 -8.70 -26.70 4.49
CA GLY A 378 -9.83 -27.63 4.60
C GLY A 378 -10.30 -27.87 6.04
N ASP A 379 -11.25 -28.79 6.21
CA ASP A 379 -11.87 -29.08 7.52
C ASP A 379 -10.95 -30.00 8.34
N LEU A 380 -10.12 -29.44 9.23
CA LEU A 380 -9.34 -30.20 10.21
C LEU A 380 -10.22 -30.64 11.39
N GLY A 381 -11.38 -31.22 11.08
CA GLY A 381 -12.30 -31.84 12.04
C GLY A 381 -11.96 -33.33 12.21
N GLY A 382 -10.79 -33.63 12.77
CA GLY A 382 -10.53 -34.97 13.31
C GLY A 382 -11.40 -35.20 14.56
N PRO A 383 -11.69 -36.46 14.94
CA PRO A 383 -12.37 -36.75 16.19
C PRO A 383 -11.62 -36.11 17.36
N ALA A 384 -12.37 -35.61 18.35
CA ALA A 384 -11.78 -35.03 19.56
C ALA A 384 -10.85 -36.07 20.20
N LEU A 385 -9.56 -35.73 20.29
CA LEU A 385 -8.55 -36.60 20.88
C LEU A 385 -8.89 -36.84 22.34
N SER A 386 -8.61 -38.04 22.85
CA SER A 386 -8.69 -38.29 24.29
C SER A 386 -7.66 -37.42 25.02
N ALA A 387 -7.91 -37.10 26.30
CA ALA A 387 -6.99 -36.31 27.11
C ALA A 387 -5.55 -36.88 27.13
N ALA A 388 -5.39 -38.21 27.01
CA ALA A 388 -4.10 -38.88 26.92
C ALA A 388 -3.40 -38.65 25.57
N GLU A 389 -4.15 -38.63 24.47
CA GLU A 389 -3.64 -38.35 23.13
C GLU A 389 -3.29 -36.87 22.95
N GLU A 390 -4.11 -35.95 23.48
CA GLU A 390 -3.80 -34.52 23.52
C GLU A 390 -2.49 -34.25 24.27
N TYR A 391 -2.31 -34.92 25.42
CA TYR A 391 -1.10 -34.79 26.22
C TYR A 391 0.13 -35.33 25.49
N SER A 392 0.03 -36.51 24.86
CA SER A 392 1.11 -37.11 24.07
C SER A 392 1.48 -36.25 22.85
N LEU A 393 0.48 -35.72 22.15
CA LEU A 393 0.66 -34.82 21.03
C LEU A 393 1.35 -33.52 21.46
N HIS A 394 0.88 -32.92 22.55
CA HIS A 394 1.47 -31.72 23.12
C HIS A 394 2.94 -31.94 23.53
N GLN A 395 3.26 -33.07 24.18
CA GLN A 395 4.64 -33.43 24.52
C GLN A 395 5.53 -33.57 23.29
N ARG A 396 5.02 -34.14 22.19
CA ARG A 396 5.75 -34.28 20.93
C ARG A 396 6.07 -32.93 20.29
N TYR A 397 5.08 -32.03 20.21
CA TYR A 397 5.28 -30.69 19.66
C TYR A 397 6.23 -29.85 20.51
N LEU A 398 6.14 -29.99 21.83
CA LEU A 398 7.06 -29.32 22.74
C LEU A 398 8.51 -29.82 22.58
N ALA A 399 8.72 -31.14 22.50
CA ALA A 399 10.04 -31.70 22.26
C ALA A 399 10.64 -31.16 20.94
N LYS A 400 9.82 -31.07 19.90
CA LYS A 400 10.19 -30.47 18.61
C LYS A 400 10.53 -28.98 18.75
N ALA A 401 9.71 -28.21 19.48
CA ALA A 401 9.95 -26.79 19.71
C ALA A 401 11.23 -26.51 20.50
N ASN A 402 11.58 -27.38 21.45
CA ASN A 402 12.82 -27.27 22.22
C ASN A 402 14.07 -27.62 21.41
N SER A 403 13.93 -28.39 20.33
CA SER A 403 15.04 -28.79 19.45
C SER A 403 15.42 -27.73 18.40
N LEU A 404 14.56 -26.72 18.18
CA LEU A 404 14.74 -25.70 17.16
C LEU A 404 15.13 -24.36 17.78
N ASN A 405 15.99 -23.61 17.08
CA ASN A 405 16.25 -22.22 17.41
C ASN A 405 15.11 -21.36 16.86
N LEU A 406 14.43 -20.65 17.77
CA LEU A 406 13.26 -19.80 17.47
C LEU A 406 13.49 -18.34 17.88
N SER A 407 14.74 -17.93 18.07
CA SER A 407 15.10 -16.56 18.49
C SER A 407 14.64 -15.51 17.48
N GLU A 408 14.70 -15.82 16.19
CA GLU A 408 14.22 -14.95 15.11
C GLU A 408 12.73 -14.58 15.31
N ILE A 409 11.89 -15.54 15.72
CA ILE A 409 10.45 -15.31 15.94
C ILE A 409 10.21 -14.53 17.24
N ALA A 410 11.03 -14.77 18.26
CA ALA A 410 10.99 -14.04 19.53
C ALA A 410 11.34 -12.55 19.35
N GLU A 411 12.34 -12.26 18.51
CA GLU A 411 12.79 -10.89 18.20
C GLU A 411 11.73 -10.06 17.46
N MET A 412 10.84 -10.70 16.71
CA MET A 412 9.75 -10.01 16.02
C MET A 412 8.71 -9.42 16.98
N LYS A 413 8.72 -9.79 18.27
CA LYS A 413 7.80 -9.29 19.31
C LYS A 413 6.33 -9.39 18.88
N ILE A 414 5.96 -10.47 18.19
CA ILE A 414 4.59 -10.68 17.67
C ILE A 414 3.67 -11.23 18.76
N ILE A 415 4.23 -11.97 19.72
CA ILE A 415 3.49 -12.66 20.76
C ILE A 415 3.82 -12.04 22.11
N TYR A 416 2.78 -11.63 22.83
CA TYR A 416 2.86 -11.10 24.18
C TYR A 416 2.01 -11.93 25.12
N ARG A 417 2.47 -12.11 26.35
CA ARG A 417 1.63 -12.71 27.39
C ARG A 417 0.74 -11.63 27.99
N GLY A 418 -0.57 -11.76 27.80
CA GLY A 418 -1.56 -10.81 28.34
C GLY A 418 -1.96 -11.10 29.80
N GLY A 419 -1.60 -12.28 30.33
CA GLY A 419 -1.92 -12.71 31.70
C GLY A 419 -2.25 -14.20 31.77
N VAL A 420 -3.09 -14.56 32.74
CA VAL A 420 -3.74 -15.87 32.84
C VAL A 420 -5.25 -15.70 32.88
N ASP A 421 -6.01 -16.69 32.42
CA ASP A 421 -7.47 -16.70 32.56
C ASP A 421 -7.89 -17.06 33.99
N SER A 422 -9.21 -17.12 34.23
CA SER A 422 -9.79 -17.50 35.53
C SER A 422 -9.46 -18.93 35.96
N GLU A 423 -8.87 -19.74 35.07
CA GLU A 423 -8.50 -21.14 35.30
C GLU A 423 -6.97 -21.30 35.33
N GLY A 424 -6.21 -20.20 35.32
CA GLY A 424 -4.75 -20.20 35.42
C GLY A 424 -4.02 -20.49 34.11
N ARG A 425 -4.74 -20.60 32.98
CA ARG A 425 -4.13 -20.89 31.67
C ARG A 425 -3.52 -19.61 31.08
N PRO A 426 -2.33 -19.67 30.45
CA PRO A 426 -1.70 -18.48 29.89
C PRO A 426 -2.51 -17.90 28.73
N ILE A 427 -2.82 -16.61 28.80
CA ILE A 427 -3.44 -15.87 27.70
C ILE A 427 -2.32 -15.27 26.85
N MET A 428 -2.26 -15.71 25.59
CA MET A 428 -1.32 -15.22 24.60
C MET A 428 -2.00 -14.24 23.65
N VAL A 429 -1.44 -13.05 23.54
CA VAL A 429 -1.89 -11.98 22.65
C VAL A 429 -0.97 -11.95 21.44
N VAL A 430 -1.53 -12.23 20.26
CA VAL A 430 -0.82 -12.17 18.98
C VAL A 430 -1.13 -10.83 18.32
N VAL A 431 -0.10 -10.00 18.12
CA VAL A 431 -0.21 -8.70 17.47
C VAL A 431 -0.05 -8.87 15.96
N GLY A 432 -1.18 -8.93 15.26
CA GLY A 432 -1.23 -9.15 13.80
C GLY A 432 -0.58 -8.05 12.95
N ALA A 433 -0.30 -6.87 13.50
CA ALA A 433 0.35 -5.77 12.77
C ALA A 433 1.77 -6.09 12.28
N HIS A 434 2.44 -7.07 12.90
CA HIS A 434 3.76 -7.57 12.52
C HIS A 434 3.72 -8.93 11.81
N PHE A 435 2.52 -9.46 11.58
CA PHE A 435 2.28 -10.74 10.89
C PHE A 435 2.27 -10.51 9.37
N LEU A 436 3.39 -10.04 8.81
CA LEU A 436 3.54 -9.92 7.36
C LEU A 436 3.56 -11.33 6.76
N LEU A 437 2.44 -11.70 6.12
CA LEU A 437 2.05 -13.03 5.65
C LEU A 437 2.92 -13.60 4.49
N ARG A 438 4.20 -13.25 4.41
CA ARG A 438 5.16 -13.83 3.43
C ARG A 438 6.52 -14.21 4.00
N CYS A 439 6.82 -13.96 5.29
CA CYS A 439 8.15 -14.23 5.86
C CYS A 439 8.16 -15.04 7.17
N LEU A 440 7.02 -15.56 7.62
CA LEU A 440 6.97 -16.44 8.80
C LEU A 440 6.61 -17.86 8.38
N ASP A 441 7.55 -18.79 8.61
CA ASP A 441 7.27 -20.22 8.60
C ASP A 441 6.26 -20.51 9.72
N LEU A 442 5.02 -20.81 9.31
CA LEU A 442 3.89 -21.03 10.21
C LEU A 442 4.15 -22.19 11.18
N GLU A 443 4.91 -23.21 10.75
CA GLU A 443 5.26 -24.34 11.59
C GLU A 443 6.17 -23.90 12.75
N ARG A 444 7.20 -23.09 12.44
CA ARG A 444 8.10 -22.53 13.46
C ARG A 444 7.38 -21.57 14.40
N PHE A 445 6.44 -20.78 13.87
CA PHE A 445 5.60 -19.90 14.68
C PHE A 445 4.73 -20.68 15.67
N ILE A 446 4.05 -21.73 15.22
CA ILE A 446 3.23 -22.59 16.09
C ILE A 446 4.10 -23.26 17.15
N LEU A 447 5.29 -23.76 16.79
CA LEU A 447 6.23 -24.35 17.74
C LEU A 447 6.71 -23.33 18.78
N TYR A 448 6.93 -22.07 18.39
CA TYR A 448 7.26 -21.00 19.34
C TYR A 448 6.11 -20.71 20.31
N VAL A 449 4.86 -20.70 19.83
CA VAL A 449 3.67 -20.55 20.69
C VAL A 449 3.58 -21.69 21.72
N VAL A 450 3.80 -22.94 21.29
CA VAL A 450 3.82 -24.11 22.18
C VAL A 450 4.93 -23.99 23.24
N LYS A 451 6.12 -23.51 22.86
CA LYS A 451 7.25 -23.30 23.78
C LYS A 451 6.99 -22.19 24.79
N ALA A 452 6.53 -21.03 24.32
CA ALA A 452 6.19 -19.88 25.17
C ALA A 452 5.03 -20.18 26.13
N GLY A 453 4.13 -21.10 25.75
CA GLY A 453 3.08 -21.62 26.62
C GLY A 453 3.61 -22.43 27.81
N LYS A 454 4.73 -23.17 27.67
CA LYS A 454 5.27 -24.04 28.73
C LYS A 454 6.30 -23.38 29.64
N GLU A 455 7.13 -22.46 29.15
CA GLU A 455 8.18 -21.79 29.96
C GLU A 455 7.64 -21.08 31.23
N THR A 456 6.32 -21.00 31.40
CA THR A 456 5.66 -20.39 32.56
C THR A 456 4.98 -21.39 33.51
N ALA A 457 4.98 -22.70 33.21
CA ALA A 457 4.50 -23.74 34.13
C ALA A 457 5.56 -24.19 35.15
N SER A 458 6.84 -23.89 34.90
CA SER A 458 7.96 -24.23 35.80
C SER A 458 8.42 -23.09 36.72
N LEU A 459 7.71 -21.95 36.73
CA LEU A 459 7.95 -20.81 37.62
C LEU A 459 6.82 -20.62 38.65
N SER A 460 5.95 -21.62 38.78
CA SER A 460 4.91 -21.70 39.79
C SER A 460 4.94 -23.08 40.47
N GLU A 461 6.06 -23.40 41.11
CA GLU A 461 6.03 -24.18 42.35
C GLU A 461 6.73 -23.33 43.43
N PRO A 462 6.20 -23.35 44.67
CA PRO A 462 6.50 -22.36 45.71
C PRO A 462 7.95 -22.32 46.20
#